data_AF-A0A1X0I333-F1
#
_entry.id   AF-A0A1X0I333-F1
#
_cell.length_a   1.000
_cell.length_b   1.000
_cell.length_c   1.000
_cell.angle_alpha   90.00
_cell.angle_beta   90.00
_cell.angle_gamma   90.00
#
_symmetry.space_group_name_H-M   'P 1'
#
loop_
_entity.id
_entity.type
_entity.pdbx_description
1 polymer ?
#
loop_
_entity_poly.entity_id
_entity_poly.type
_entity_poly.pdbx_seq_one_letter_code
_entity_poly.pdbx_strand_id
1 'polypeptide(L)'
;MARQDGGRWDVGIKDNAVYLARVSEDNERLFDDSLASEEARELAELLTKFADKLDKSDKSRDDDEDDEDDEDRDEDDEDDEEGSKKSSD
;
A
#
# COMPACT_ATOMS: atom_id res chain seq x y z
N MET A 1 -13.61 -9.95 -26.05
CA MET A 1 -13.86 -8.65 -25.40
C MET A 1 -14.82 -8.91 -24.25
N ALA A 2 -14.29 -9.23 -23.07
CA ALA A 2 -15.11 -9.40 -21.88
C ALA A 2 -15.79 -8.05 -21.63
N ARG A 3 -17.11 -8.00 -21.68
CA ARG A 3 -17.87 -6.85 -21.21
C ARG A 3 -17.48 -6.71 -19.74
N GLN A 4 -16.69 -5.69 -19.41
CA GLN A 4 -16.48 -5.36 -18.01
C GLN A 4 -17.84 -4.94 -17.50
N ASP A 5 -18.50 -5.82 -16.74
CA ASP A 5 -19.69 -5.51 -15.97
C ASP A 5 -19.28 -4.40 -14.99
N GLY A 6 -19.42 -3.18 -15.48
CA GLY A 6 -18.71 -1.98 -15.04
C GLY A 6 -19.38 -1.36 -13.83
N GLY A 7 -19.55 -2.14 -12.77
CA GLY A 7 -20.06 -1.63 -11.51
C GLY A 7 -19.20 -0.53 -10.87
N ARG A 8 -19.76 0.16 -9.88
CA ARG A 8 -19.07 1.08 -8.97
C ARG A 8 -18.62 0.33 -7.71
N TRP A 9 -17.50 0.76 -7.13
CA TRP A 9 -17.13 0.39 -5.77
C TRP A 9 -17.63 1.46 -4.80
N ASP A 10 -18.38 1.03 -3.78
CA ASP A 10 -18.82 1.87 -2.67
C ASP A 10 -17.98 1.52 -1.44
N VAL A 11 -17.38 2.53 -0.81
CA VAL A 11 -16.58 2.38 0.41
C VAL A 11 -17.11 3.34 1.47
N GLY A 12 -17.28 2.87 2.69
CA GLY A 12 -17.77 3.68 3.80
C GLY A 12 -17.38 3.13 5.16
N ILE A 13 -17.80 3.82 6.22
CA ILE A 13 -17.60 3.37 7.60
C ILE A 13 -18.95 3.07 8.20
N LYS A 14 -19.12 1.85 8.73
CA LYS A 14 -20.36 1.41 9.38
C LYS A 14 -20.00 0.45 10.50
N ASP A 15 -20.66 0.57 11.66
CA ASP A 15 -20.52 -0.37 12.79
C ASP A 15 -19.05 -0.57 13.24
N ASN A 16 -18.25 0.50 13.21
CA ASN A 16 -16.80 0.48 13.52
C ASN A 16 -15.96 -0.44 12.60
N ALA A 17 -16.44 -0.70 11.40
CA ALA A 17 -15.76 -1.43 10.35
C ALA A 17 -15.76 -0.61 9.04
N VAL A 18 -14.82 -0.93 8.15
CA VAL A 18 -14.79 -0.41 6.78
C VAL A 18 -15.69 -1.27 5.92
N TYR A 19 -16.77 -0.68 5.42
CA TYR A 19 -17.70 -1.33 4.53
C TYR A 19 -17.25 -1.16 3.08
N LEU A 20 -17.20 -2.28 2.34
CA LEU A 20 -16.79 -2.35 0.94
C LEU A 20 -17.88 -3.03 0.14
N ALA A 21 -18.34 -2.45 -0.97
CA ALA A 21 -19.34 -3.08 -1.83
C ALA A 21 -19.08 -2.85 -3.32
N ARG A 22 -19.41 -3.86 -4.13
CA ARG A 22 -19.52 -3.76 -5.58
C ARG A 22 -20.98 -3.63 -5.97
N VAL A 23 -21.31 -2.58 -6.70
CA VAL A 23 -22.67 -2.30 -7.17
C VAL A 23 -22.68 -2.26 -8.69
N SER A 24 -23.60 -2.96 -9.34
CA SER A 24 -23.76 -2.95 -10.80
C SER A 24 -24.26 -1.58 -11.31
N GLU A 25 -24.24 -1.38 -12.63
CA GLU A 25 -24.78 -0.18 -13.25
C GLU A 25 -26.28 0.01 -12.98
N ASP A 26 -27.02 -1.10 -12.77
CA ASP A 26 -28.45 -1.10 -12.44
C ASP A 26 -28.73 -0.86 -10.93
N ASN A 27 -27.71 -0.46 -10.16
CA ASN A 27 -27.74 -0.34 -8.70
C ASN A 27 -28.01 -1.65 -7.94
N GLU A 28 -27.75 -2.80 -8.57
CA GLU A 28 -27.80 -4.08 -7.87
C GLU A 28 -26.51 -4.31 -7.10
N ARG A 29 -26.62 -4.71 -5.82
CA ARG A 29 -25.45 -5.04 -5.02
C ARG A 29 -24.95 -6.43 -5.39
N LEU A 30 -23.74 -6.49 -5.96
CA LEU A 30 -23.11 -7.72 -6.44
C LEU A 30 -22.21 -8.36 -5.37
N PHE A 31 -21.59 -7.53 -4.54
CA PHE A 31 -20.70 -7.95 -3.47
C PHE A 31 -20.77 -6.93 -2.33
N ASP A 32 -20.68 -7.40 -1.09
CA ASP A 32 -20.40 -6.57 0.06
C ASP A 32 -19.64 -7.31 1.15
N ASP A 33 -18.80 -6.57 1.84
CA ASP A 33 -18.03 -7.05 2.97
C ASP A 33 -17.81 -5.94 4.01
N SER A 34 -17.44 -6.33 5.23
CA SER A 34 -17.10 -5.43 6.33
C SER A 34 -15.78 -5.84 6.94
N LEU A 35 -14.76 -5.02 6.70
CA LEU A 35 -13.38 -5.28 7.10
C LEU A 35 -13.05 -4.54 8.39
N ALA A 36 -12.25 -5.16 9.26
CA ALA A 36 -11.63 -4.44 10.36
C ALA A 36 -10.69 -3.34 9.83
N SER A 37 -10.37 -2.35 10.67
CA SER A 37 -9.52 -1.23 10.24
C SER A 37 -8.13 -1.66 9.77
N GLU A 38 -7.55 -2.68 10.38
CA GLU A 38 -6.22 -3.20 10.00
C GLU A 38 -6.30 -4.00 8.70
N GLU A 39 -7.28 -4.90 8.58
CA GLU A 39 -7.54 -5.68 7.37
C GLU A 39 -7.80 -4.79 6.14
N ALA A 40 -8.54 -3.68 6.32
CA ALA A 40 -8.78 -2.73 5.24
C ALA A 40 -7.48 -2.05 4.75
N ARG A 41 -6.50 -1.81 5.64
CA ARG A 41 -5.20 -1.25 5.27
C ARG A 41 -4.35 -2.26 4.52
N GLU A 42 -4.29 -3.50 5.02
CA GLU A 42 -3.59 -4.60 4.35
C GLU A 42 -4.14 -4.83 2.94
N LEU A 43 -5.48 -4.82 2.78
CA LEU A 43 -6.11 -4.93 1.47
C LEU A 43 -5.72 -3.76 0.55
N ALA A 44 -5.71 -2.53 1.06
CA ALA A 44 -5.32 -1.35 0.27
C ALA A 44 -3.86 -1.44 -0.20
N GLU A 45 -2.94 -1.89 0.65
CA GLU A 45 -1.54 -2.10 0.28
C GLU A 45 -1.38 -3.17 -0.80
N LEU A 46 -2.12 -4.28 -0.69
CA LEU A 46 -2.13 -5.33 -1.72
C LEU A 46 -2.67 -4.80 -3.05
N LEU A 47 -3.78 -4.05 -3.04
CA LEU A 47 -4.36 -3.46 -4.24
C LEU A 47 -3.37 -2.53 -4.95
N THR A 48 -2.72 -1.62 -4.21
CA THR A 48 -1.70 -0.71 -4.74
C THR A 48 -0.52 -1.49 -5.32
N LYS A 49 0.03 -2.46 -4.57
CA LYS A 49 1.17 -3.28 -5.01
C LYS A 49 0.89 -4.03 -6.32
N PHE A 50 -0.32 -4.53 -6.50
CA PHE A 50 -0.68 -5.24 -7.74
C PHE A 50 -1.00 -4.29 -8.90
N ALA A 51 -1.53 -3.10 -8.63
CA ALA A 51 -1.67 -2.04 -9.64
C ALA A 51 -0.30 -1.60 -10.15
N ASP A 52 0.65 -1.30 -9.26
CA ASP A 52 2.01 -0.90 -9.62
C ASP A 52 2.72 -1.97 -10.47
N LYS A 53 2.52 -3.24 -10.15
CA LYS A 53 3.07 -4.35 -10.94
C LYS A 53 2.45 -4.43 -12.33
N LEU A 54 1.15 -4.18 -12.46
CA LEU A 54 0.48 -4.14 -13.76
C LEU A 54 1.04 -3.00 -14.61
N ASP A 55 1.16 -1.80 -14.05
CA ASP A 55 1.71 -0.64 -14.75
C ASP A 55 3.16 -0.87 -15.19
N LYS A 56 3.98 -1.47 -14.33
CA LYS A 56 5.37 -1.85 -14.65
C LYS A 56 5.45 -2.97 -15.70
N SER A 57 4.47 -3.86 -15.77
CA SER A 57 4.45 -4.93 -16.77
C SER A 57 4.13 -4.41 -18.19
N ASP A 58 3.30 -3.37 -18.30
CA ASP A 58 2.97 -2.72 -19.58
C ASP A 58 4.14 -1.84 -20.10
N LYS A 59 4.98 -1.34 -19.18
CA LYS A 59 6.20 -0.56 -19.48
C LYS A 59 7.35 -1.38 -20.07
N SER A 60 7.23 -2.70 -20.23
CA SER A 60 8.32 -3.55 -20.77
C SER A 60 8.53 -3.42 -22.30
N ARG A 61 7.99 -2.36 -22.93
CA ARG A 61 8.04 -2.18 -24.39
C ARG A 61 8.57 -0.83 -24.88
N ASP A 62 8.97 0.08 -23.99
CA ASP A 62 9.70 1.29 -24.38
C ASP A 62 10.83 1.52 -23.36
N ASP A 63 12.03 1.57 -23.92
CA ASP A 63 13.36 1.78 -23.35
C ASP A 63 13.42 2.97 -22.35
N ASP A 64 14.29 2.81 -21.35
CA ASP A 64 15.13 3.84 -20.69
C ASP A 64 14.49 5.17 -20.24
N GLU A 65 14.32 5.34 -18.92
CA GLU A 65 14.91 6.47 -18.17
C GLU A 65 14.74 6.27 -16.66
N ASP A 66 15.89 6.29 -15.97
CA ASP A 66 16.17 6.52 -14.55
C ASP A 66 14.99 6.63 -13.58
N ASP A 67 14.94 5.69 -12.63
CA ASP A 67 14.76 6.09 -11.24
C ASP A 67 15.96 5.50 -10.49
N GLU A 68 17.07 6.25 -10.56
CA GLU A 68 18.21 6.07 -9.67
C GLU A 68 17.65 6.17 -8.25
N ASP A 69 17.57 5.02 -7.57
CA ASP A 69 17.38 4.94 -6.12
C ASP A 69 18.63 5.60 -5.50
N ASP A 70 18.57 6.92 -5.37
CA ASP A 70 19.54 7.76 -4.67
C ASP A 70 19.39 7.47 -3.16
N GLU A 71 19.87 6.29 -2.78
CA GLU A 71 20.15 5.88 -1.42
C GLU A 71 21.57 6.37 -1.02
N ASP A 72 21.97 7.61 -1.33
CA ASP A 72 23.26 8.14 -0.88
C ASP A 72 23.13 8.98 0.43
N ARG A 73 23.55 8.32 1.52
CA ARG A 73 24.43 8.82 2.62
C ARG A 73 23.82 9.80 3.65
N ASP A 74 24.08 9.66 4.95
CA ASP A 74 25.41 9.54 5.56
C ASP A 74 25.48 8.54 6.73
N GLU A 75 26.53 7.72 6.68
CA GLU A 75 27.21 7.17 7.85
C GLU A 75 27.85 8.33 8.61
N ASP A 76 27.38 8.64 9.82
CA ASP A 76 28.16 9.42 10.79
C ASP A 76 28.66 8.46 11.88
N ASP A 77 29.81 7.89 11.59
CA ASP A 77 30.71 7.22 12.51
C ASP A 77 31.46 8.31 13.30
N GLU A 78 30.99 8.63 14.50
CA GLU A 78 31.84 9.25 15.53
C GLU A 78 31.88 8.35 16.77
N ASP A 79 32.85 7.44 16.71
CA ASP A 79 33.57 6.86 17.82
C ASP A 79 34.10 7.96 18.76
N ASP A 80 33.59 8.05 19.99
CA ASP A 80 34.37 8.59 21.12
C ASP A 80 34.23 7.65 22.32
N GLU A 81 35.16 6.72 22.31
CA GLU A 81 35.66 5.87 23.37
C GLU A 81 35.82 6.57 24.76
N GLU A 82 35.65 5.74 25.80
CA GLU A 82 36.39 5.79 27.07
C GLU A 82 35.96 6.78 28.18
N GLY A 83 35.09 6.27 29.06
CA GLY A 83 34.75 6.89 30.34
C GLY A 83 34.43 5.92 31.47
N SER A 84 35.30 4.93 31.71
CA SER A 84 35.27 4.03 32.87
C SER A 84 35.00 4.73 34.23
N LYS A 85 34.71 3.89 35.25
CA LYS A 85 34.96 3.98 36.72
C LYS A 85 33.96 4.71 37.67
N LYS A 86 33.15 3.86 38.34
CA LYS A 86 33.20 3.50 39.80
C LYS A 86 32.30 4.25 40.82
N SER A 87 31.38 3.47 41.41
CA SER A 87 30.92 3.35 42.82
C SER A 87 30.74 4.56 43.77
N SER A 88 29.66 4.44 44.56
CA SER A 88 29.33 5.03 45.88
C SER A 88 28.80 6.47 45.97
N ASP A 89 27.54 6.64 46.40
CA ASP A 89 27.15 6.74 47.82
C ASP A 89 25.75 6.14 48.03
#